data_AF-A0A1T1HQX4-F1
#
_entry.id   AF-A0A1T1HQX4-F1
#
_cell.length_a   1.000
_cell.length_b   1.000
_cell.length_c   1.000
_cell.angle_alpha   90.00
_cell.angle_beta   90.00
_cell.angle_gamma   90.00
#
_symmetry.space_group_name_H-M   'P 1'
#
loop_
_entity.id
_entity.type
_entity.pdbx_description
1 polymer ?
#
loop_
_entity_poly.entity_id
_entity_poly.type
_entity_poly.pdbx_seq_one_letter_code
_entity_poly.pdbx_strand_id
1 'polypeptide(L)'
;MENGTLKAGRIEVANATPQLQAQLDASFLDSQKATAEMTARYRANPSWATFDPSSNKVELPDVQSLGKSDATHIANGLQYLLEIGRLEGKTLSAKNGDLATDSLAQYQDWLQARIGVNAQA
;
A
#
# COMPACT_ATOMS: atom_id res chain seq x y z
N MET A 1 -15.38 -27.05 -25.49
CA MET A 1 -14.47 -26.64 -24.40
C MET A 1 -13.21 -26.10 -25.06
N GLU A 2 -13.21 -24.83 -25.42
CA GLU A 2 -12.10 -24.20 -26.13
C GLU A 2 -11.01 -23.82 -25.14
N ASN A 3 -9.81 -24.38 -25.36
CA ASN A 3 -8.67 -24.32 -24.46
C ASN A 3 -7.77 -23.14 -24.87
N GLY A 4 -7.96 -21.97 -24.26
CA GLY A 4 -7.11 -20.80 -24.46
C GLY A 4 -5.83 -20.91 -23.64
N THR A 5 -4.66 -20.74 -24.28
CA THR A 5 -3.36 -20.77 -23.58
C THR A 5 -2.98 -19.34 -23.21
N LEU A 6 -2.79 -19.07 -21.91
CA LEU A 6 -2.28 -17.78 -21.43
C LEU A 6 -0.77 -17.72 -21.70
N LYS A 7 -0.33 -16.95 -22.69
CA LYS A 7 1.10 -16.61 -22.87
C LYS A 7 1.32 -15.17 -22.44
N ALA A 8 2.12 -15.00 -21.38
CA ALA A 8 2.73 -13.74 -20.91
C ALA A 8 2.12 -12.46 -21.51
N GLY A 9 0.95 -12.06 -21.02
CA GLY A 9 0.32 -10.78 -21.34
C GLY A 9 -0.66 -10.77 -22.53
N ARG A 10 -0.87 -11.89 -23.24
CA ARG A 10 -1.88 -12.01 -24.30
C ARG A 10 -2.69 -13.30 -24.17
N ILE A 11 -3.99 -13.22 -24.46
CA ILE A 11 -4.87 -14.39 -24.52
C ILE A 11 -4.93 -14.88 -25.95
N GLU A 12 -4.19 -15.93 -26.30
CA GLU A 12 -4.26 -16.53 -27.64
C GLU A 12 -5.38 -17.59 -27.67
N VAL A 13 -6.43 -17.29 -28.43
CA VAL A 13 -7.55 -18.22 -28.70
C VAL A 13 -7.39 -18.82 -30.09
N ALA A 14 -7.32 -20.15 -30.18
CA ALA A 14 -7.19 -20.86 -31.45
C ALA A 14 -8.42 -20.59 -32.34
N ASN A 15 -8.21 -20.07 -33.56
CA ASN A 15 -9.24 -19.65 -34.53
C ASN A 15 -9.99 -18.34 -34.23
N ALA A 16 -9.52 -17.49 -33.31
CA ALA A 16 -10.13 -16.17 -33.13
C ALA A 16 -9.90 -15.25 -34.34
N THR A 17 -10.95 -14.57 -34.78
CA THR A 17 -10.81 -13.47 -35.73
C THR A 17 -9.95 -12.35 -35.14
N PRO A 18 -9.24 -11.55 -35.95
CA PRO A 18 -8.40 -10.45 -35.45
C PRO A 18 -9.17 -9.45 -34.58
N GLN A 19 -10.48 -9.30 -34.81
CA GLN A 19 -11.38 -8.49 -33.97
C GLN A 19 -11.66 -9.10 -32.59
N LEU A 20 -11.77 -10.43 -32.48
CA LEU A 20 -11.96 -11.13 -31.21
C LEU A 20 -10.67 -11.13 -30.38
N GLN A 21 -9.52 -11.33 -31.04
CA GLN A 21 -8.20 -11.23 -30.41
C GLN A 21 -7.95 -9.83 -29.82
N ALA A 22 -8.22 -8.77 -30.60
CA ALA A 22 -8.05 -7.40 -30.12
C ALA A 22 -8.94 -7.05 -28.92
N GLN A 23 -10.18 -7.57 -28.88
CA GLN A 23 -11.10 -7.37 -27.74
C GLN A 23 -10.62 -8.08 -26.46
N LEU A 24 -10.03 -9.27 -26.59
CA LEU A 24 -9.49 -10.02 -25.46
C LEU A 24 -8.23 -9.37 -24.88
N ASP A 25 -7.31 -8.93 -25.74
CA ASP A 25 -6.13 -8.16 -25.31
C ASP A 25 -6.55 -6.83 -24.64
N ALA A 26 -7.51 -6.10 -25.21
CA ALA A 26 -8.03 -4.86 -24.62
C ALA A 26 -8.66 -5.10 -23.24
N SER A 27 -9.50 -6.14 -23.11
CA SER A 27 -10.14 -6.52 -21.84
C SER A 27 -9.12 -6.93 -20.79
N PHE A 28 -8.04 -7.61 -21.19
CA PHE A 28 -6.96 -8.01 -20.28
C PHE A 28 -6.13 -6.80 -19.81
N LEU A 29 -5.80 -5.89 -20.72
CA LEU A 29 -5.12 -4.64 -20.37
C LEU A 29 -5.97 -3.76 -19.46
N ASP A 30 -7.27 -3.66 -19.71
CA ASP A 30 -8.22 -2.97 -18.84
C ASP A 30 -8.28 -3.62 -17.45
N SER A 31 -8.40 -4.95 -17.39
CA SER A 31 -8.40 -5.69 -16.11
C SER A 31 -7.11 -5.49 -15.31
N GLN A 32 -5.96 -5.47 -15.99
CA GLN A 32 -4.68 -5.19 -15.34
C GLN A 32 -4.61 -3.76 -14.80
N LYS A 33 -5.07 -2.77 -15.59
CA LYS A 33 -5.14 -1.37 -15.14
C LYS A 33 -6.06 -1.22 -13.94
N ALA A 34 -7.27 -1.79 -13.99
CA ALA A 34 -8.22 -1.74 -12.88
C ALA A 34 -7.63 -2.37 -11.62
N THR A 35 -6.92 -3.50 -11.75
CA THR A 35 -6.24 -4.17 -10.62
C THR A 35 -5.11 -3.31 -10.06
N ALA A 36 -4.29 -2.71 -10.93
CA ALA A 36 -3.20 -1.83 -10.53
C ALA A 36 -3.72 -0.57 -9.83
N GLU A 37 -4.77 0.04 -10.35
CA GLU A 37 -5.45 1.19 -9.74
C GLU A 37 -6.03 0.84 -8.38
N MET A 38 -6.74 -0.30 -8.27
CA MET A 38 -7.29 -0.76 -7.01
C MET A 38 -6.18 -0.97 -5.97
N THR A 39 -5.10 -1.67 -6.35
CA THR A 39 -3.94 -1.90 -5.48
C THR A 39 -3.30 -0.59 -5.03
N ALA A 40 -3.12 0.37 -5.94
CA ALA A 40 -2.57 1.69 -5.62
C ALA A 40 -3.49 2.45 -4.63
N ARG A 41 -4.80 2.40 -4.82
CA ARG A 41 -5.78 3.04 -3.92
C ARG A 41 -5.75 2.45 -2.52
N TYR A 42 -5.63 1.12 -2.38
CA TYR A 42 -5.49 0.47 -1.07
C TYR A 42 -4.19 0.85 -0.38
N ARG A 43 -3.07 0.87 -1.12
CA ARG A 43 -1.77 1.27 -0.54
C ARG A 43 -1.75 2.74 -0.15
N ALA A 44 -2.47 3.60 -0.86
CA ALA A 44 -2.58 5.03 -0.56
C ALA A 44 -3.53 5.36 0.61
N ASN A 45 -4.41 4.41 0.99
CA ASN A 45 -5.36 4.57 2.10
C ASN A 45 -5.33 3.31 2.97
N PRO A 46 -4.23 3.09 3.71
CA PRO A 46 -4.10 1.93 4.56
C PRO A 46 -5.12 1.97 5.72
N SER A 47 -5.57 0.79 6.15
CA SER A 47 -6.46 0.65 7.31
C SER A 47 -5.81 1.00 8.65
N TRP A 48 -4.47 1.04 8.71
CA TRP A 48 -3.71 1.33 9.92
C TRP A 48 -3.54 2.83 10.19
N ALA A 49 -3.81 3.71 9.23
CA ALA A 49 -3.76 5.17 9.43
C ALA A 49 -5.13 5.80 9.20
N THR A 50 -5.47 6.77 10.03
CA THR A 50 -6.69 7.57 9.86
C THR A 50 -6.33 8.93 9.27
N PHE A 51 -6.84 9.20 8.07
CA PHE A 51 -6.66 10.48 7.41
C PHE A 51 -7.88 11.34 7.69
N ASP A 52 -7.73 12.37 8.51
CA ASP A 52 -8.79 13.32 8.79
C ASP A 52 -8.78 14.43 7.73
N PRO A 53 -9.77 14.48 6.81
CA PRO A 53 -9.81 15.48 5.75
C PRO A 53 -10.13 16.88 6.28
N SER A 54 -10.79 17.00 7.43
CA SER A 54 -11.25 18.27 8.01
C SER A 54 -10.11 19.04 8.68
N SER A 55 -9.19 18.34 9.32
CA SER A 55 -8.10 18.91 10.13
C SER A 55 -6.73 18.83 9.47
N ASN A 56 -6.65 18.30 8.24
CA ASN A 56 -5.39 17.97 7.55
C ASN A 56 -4.43 17.14 8.43
N LYS A 57 -5.00 16.25 9.25
CA LYS A 57 -4.23 15.41 10.19
C LYS A 57 -4.18 13.97 9.71
N VAL A 58 -3.07 13.30 10.00
CA VAL A 58 -2.92 11.86 9.83
C VAL A 58 -2.62 11.26 11.18
N GLU A 59 -3.54 10.46 11.68
CA GLU A 59 -3.36 9.72 12.92
C GLU A 59 -2.74 8.37 12.60
N LEU A 60 -1.59 8.13 13.24
CA LEU A 60 -0.79 6.92 13.11
C LEU A 60 -1.00 6.04 14.34
N PRO A 61 -0.88 4.71 14.18
CA PRO A 61 -1.12 3.79 15.27
C PRO A 61 -0.02 3.90 16.32
N ASP A 62 -0.37 3.58 17.56
CA ASP A 62 0.55 3.60 18.68
C ASP A 62 1.64 2.52 18.54
N VAL A 63 2.91 2.92 18.47
CA VAL A 63 4.03 1.99 18.23
C VAL A 63 4.17 0.95 19.34
N GLN A 64 3.91 1.33 20.60
CA GLN A 64 4.04 0.44 21.75
C GLN A 64 3.03 -0.72 21.69
N SER A 65 1.85 -0.46 21.14
CA SER A 65 0.78 -1.44 20.94
C SER A 65 0.97 -2.33 19.70
N LEU A 66 1.90 -2.00 18.80
CA LEU A 66 2.15 -2.78 17.58
C LEU A 66 3.01 -4.01 17.84
N GLY A 67 2.71 -5.11 17.14
CA GLY A 67 3.63 -6.22 16.99
C GLY A 67 4.78 -5.89 16.03
N LYS A 68 5.83 -6.71 16.02
CA LYS A 68 6.97 -6.56 15.09
C LYS A 68 6.54 -6.59 13.62
N SER A 69 5.65 -7.50 13.27
CA SER A 69 5.13 -7.65 11.91
C SER A 69 4.32 -6.43 11.48
N ASP A 70 3.45 -5.92 12.37
CA ASP A 70 2.66 -4.73 12.10
C ASP A 70 3.54 -3.49 11.98
N ALA A 71 4.51 -3.31 12.87
CA ALA A 71 5.47 -2.20 12.79
C ALA A 71 6.26 -2.23 11.47
N THR A 72 6.67 -3.42 11.01
CA THR A 72 7.33 -3.59 9.70
C THR A 72 6.38 -3.23 8.55
N HIS A 73 5.13 -3.70 8.61
CA HIS A 73 4.13 -3.40 7.59
C HIS A 73 3.84 -1.89 7.50
N ILE A 74 3.71 -1.23 8.65
CA ILE A 74 3.46 0.21 8.76
C ILE A 74 4.68 1.01 8.28
N ALA A 75 5.91 0.60 8.63
CA ALA A 75 7.12 1.27 8.14
C ALA A 75 7.21 1.26 6.60
N ASN A 76 6.96 0.10 5.97
CA ASN A 76 6.93 -0.01 4.51
C ASN A 76 5.79 0.83 3.89
N GLY A 77 4.61 0.80 4.51
CA GLY A 77 3.46 1.58 4.06
C GLY A 77 3.70 3.08 4.17
N LEU A 78 4.32 3.56 5.24
CA LEU A 78 4.69 4.96 5.41
C LEU A 78 5.67 5.44 4.34
N GLN A 79 6.69 4.62 4.03
CA GLN A 79 7.62 4.93 2.95
C GLN A 79 6.89 5.12 1.63
N TYR A 80 5.95 4.23 1.30
CA TYR A 80 5.13 4.36 0.10
C TYR A 80 4.28 5.63 0.11
N LEU A 81 3.63 5.96 1.24
CA LEU A 81 2.83 7.17 1.37
C LEU A 81 3.66 8.45 1.21
N LEU A 82 4.93 8.44 1.63
CA LEU A 82 5.87 9.52 1.37
C LEU A 82 6.21 9.63 -0.12
N GLU A 83 6.53 8.50 -0.77
CA GLU A 83 6.90 8.46 -2.18
C GLU A 83 5.80 8.98 -3.10
N ILE A 84 4.53 8.73 -2.76
CA ILE A 84 3.38 9.23 -3.52
C ILE A 84 2.90 10.62 -3.08
N GLY A 85 3.59 11.27 -2.14
CA GLY A 85 3.25 12.61 -1.63
C GLY A 85 1.97 12.67 -0.79
N ARG A 86 1.45 11.52 -0.31
CA ARG A 86 0.15 11.45 0.37
C ARG A 86 0.18 12.12 1.76
N LEU A 87 1.34 12.16 2.40
CA LEU A 87 1.55 12.81 3.70
C LEU A 87 1.96 14.28 3.59
N GLU A 88 2.23 14.79 2.38
CA GLU A 88 2.69 16.16 2.19
C GLU A 88 1.62 17.17 2.63
N GLY A 89 2.06 18.17 3.41
CA GLY A 89 1.18 19.20 3.97
C GLY A 89 0.24 18.71 5.08
N LYS A 90 0.36 17.46 5.54
CA LYS A 90 -0.45 16.93 6.64
C LYS A 90 0.31 16.98 7.97
N THR A 91 -0.41 17.29 9.04
CA THR A 91 0.12 17.18 10.40
C THR A 91 0.00 15.73 10.85
N LEU A 92 1.14 15.09 11.11
CA LEU A 92 1.16 13.73 11.65
C LEU A 92 0.81 13.77 13.14
N SER A 93 0.11 12.74 13.59
CA SER A 93 -0.22 12.52 14.99
C SER A 93 0.12 11.07 15.30
N ALA A 94 1.33 10.88 15.81
CA ALA A 94 1.92 9.59 16.08
C ALA A 94 2.10 9.40 17.59
N LYS A 95 1.97 8.16 18.06
CA LYS A 95 2.09 7.80 19.48
C LYS A 95 3.04 6.63 19.69
N ASN A 96 3.69 6.61 20.84
CA ASN A 96 4.48 5.49 21.35
C ASN A 96 4.31 5.41 22.87
N GLY A 97 3.24 4.76 23.31
CA GLY A 97 2.78 4.76 24.69
C GLY A 97 2.31 6.14 25.12
N ASP A 98 2.92 6.65 26.18
CA ASP A 98 2.66 8.00 26.70
C ASP A 98 3.34 9.12 25.89
N LEU A 99 4.18 8.76 24.92
CA LEU A 99 4.85 9.72 24.05
C LEU A 99 4.00 10.01 22.82
N ALA A 100 3.95 11.28 22.41
CA ALA A 100 3.34 11.72 21.17
C ALA A 100 4.33 12.54 20.35
N THR A 101 4.25 12.43 19.03
CA THR A 101 5.06 13.22 18.11
C THR A 101 4.29 13.53 16.83
N ASP A 102 4.56 14.71 16.27
CA ASP A 102 4.19 15.10 14.92
C ASP A 102 5.33 14.92 13.92
N SER A 103 6.52 14.51 14.38
CA SER A 103 7.69 14.28 13.54
C SER A 103 7.69 12.87 12.94
N LEU A 104 7.61 12.79 11.61
CA LEU A 104 7.67 11.52 10.90
C LEU A 104 8.98 10.78 11.14
N ALA A 105 10.09 11.51 11.22
CA ALA A 105 11.41 10.91 11.46
C ALA A 105 11.45 10.22 12.83
N GLN A 106 10.85 10.84 13.85
CA GLN A 106 10.78 10.28 15.19
C GLN A 106 9.86 9.04 15.23
N TYR A 107 8.73 9.07 14.53
CA TYR A 107 7.86 7.89 14.45
C TYR A 107 8.53 6.71 13.72
N GLN A 108 9.28 6.98 12.65
CA GLN A 108 10.05 5.95 11.95
C GLN A 108 11.13 5.33 12.84
N ASP A 109 11.84 6.15 13.63
CA ASP A 109 12.81 5.66 14.61
C ASP A 109 12.15 4.72 15.63
N TRP A 110 10.98 5.09 16.16
CA TRP A 110 10.21 4.23 17.08
C TRP A 110 9.80 2.91 16.42
N LEU A 111 9.33 2.94 15.17
CA LEU A 111 9.00 1.72 14.42
C LEU A 111 10.24 0.84 14.23
N GLN A 112 11.38 1.43 13.83
CA GLN A 112 12.62 0.68 13.65
C GLN A 112 13.11 0.06 14.96
N ALA A 113 13.04 0.80 16.07
CA ALA A 113 13.33 0.27 17.39
C ALA A 113 12.39 -0.90 17.70
N ARG A 114 11.07 -0.76 17.47
CA ARG A 114 10.09 -1.84 17.70
C ARG A 114 10.37 -3.10 16.86
N ILE A 115 10.84 -2.92 15.63
CA ILE A 115 11.23 -4.02 14.73
C ILE A 115 12.54 -4.69 15.20
N GLY A 116 13.50 -3.88 15.66
CA GLY A 116 14.85 -4.27 16.09
C GLY A 116 14.95 -4.83 17.51
N VAL A 117 14.00 -4.55 18.40
CA VAL A 117 13.95 -5.01 19.81
C VAL A 117 13.93 -6.55 19.96
N ASN A 118 13.81 -7.31 18.87
CA ASN A 118 13.87 -8.78 18.89
C ASN A 118 15.20 -9.39 18.39
N ALA A 119 16.29 -8.62 18.23
CA ALA A 119 17.62 -9.14 17.85
C ALA A 119 18.50 -9.52 19.05
N GLN A 120 18.03 -9.39 20.29
CA GLN A 120 18.76 -9.81 21.49
C GLN A 120 17.84 -10.57 22.45
N ALA A 121 17.72 -11.88 22.25
CA ALA A 121 17.34 -12.85 23.28
C ALA A 121 17.98 -14.19 22.93
#